data_AF-A0A2U1P4S3-F1
#
_entry.id   AF-A0A2U1P4S3-F1
#
_cell.length_a   1.000
_cell.length_b   1.000
_cell.length_c   1.000
_cell.angle_alpha   90.00
_cell.angle_beta   90.00
_cell.angle_gamma   90.00
#
_symmetry.space_group_name_H-M   'P 1'
#
loop_
_entity.id
_entity.type
_entity.pdbx_description
1 polymer ?
#
loop_
_entity_poly.entity_id
_entity_poly.type
_entity_poly.pdbx_seq_one_letter_code
_entity_poly.pdbx_strand_id
1 'polypeptide(L)'
;MASLTTEHKYDRLKEVKQFDESKIGVKGLLDTGITTIPSFFHQPPENLPSPQPKNQPRLTVPVIDLSQDRSTVVDEIRGASSTLGFFQIVNHSISVTSIESVIKDMKNFYEQTTEYKMKFYNREVEKGVTYSTNMDLYKSKAASWRDTIQDISSRTSAIKSLQSTVDRLRAQI
;
A
#
# COMPACT_ATOMS: atom_id res chain seq x y z
N MET A 1 20.11 34.39 -30.69
CA MET A 1 19.81 32.97 -30.96
C MET A 1 18.67 32.55 -30.04
N ALA A 2 17.52 32.22 -30.59
CA ALA A 2 16.35 31.82 -29.81
C ALA A 2 16.53 30.36 -29.33
N SER A 3 16.40 30.16 -28.02
CA SER A 3 16.40 28.83 -27.40
C SER A 3 15.10 28.12 -27.76
N LEU A 4 15.17 27.16 -28.67
CA LEU A 4 14.08 26.22 -28.94
C LEU A 4 14.10 25.14 -27.85
N THR A 5 13.55 25.44 -26.68
CA THR A 5 13.09 24.39 -25.79
C THR A 5 11.83 23.82 -26.41
N THR A 6 11.97 22.72 -27.13
CA THR A 6 10.85 21.87 -27.54
C THR A 6 10.14 21.40 -26.27
N GLU A 7 9.08 22.09 -25.86
CA GLU A 7 8.13 21.55 -24.89
C GLU A 7 7.49 20.30 -25.50
N HIS A 8 8.07 19.15 -25.19
CA HIS A 8 7.38 17.89 -25.39
C HIS A 8 6.14 17.94 -24.48
N LYS A 9 4.98 18.22 -25.07
CA LYS A 9 3.70 18.24 -24.36
C LYS A 9 3.50 16.90 -23.66
N TYR A 10 3.67 16.89 -22.34
CA TYR A 10 3.50 15.71 -21.50
C TYR A 10 2.09 15.16 -21.65
N ASP A 11 1.98 13.91 -22.09
CA ASP A 11 0.72 13.18 -22.22
C ASP A 11 0.61 12.15 -21.10
N ARG A 12 0.08 12.61 -19.95
CA ARG A 12 -0.15 11.77 -18.78
C ARG A 12 -0.94 10.50 -19.13
N LEU A 13 -1.97 10.61 -19.97
CA LEU A 13 -2.86 9.49 -20.25
C LEU A 13 -2.11 8.38 -20.98
N LYS A 14 -1.25 8.75 -21.94
CA LYS A 14 -0.39 7.81 -22.66
C LYS A 14 0.57 7.08 -21.72
N GLU A 15 1.30 7.80 -20.87
CA GLU A 15 2.26 7.19 -19.94
C GLU A 15 1.58 6.29 -18.91
N VAL A 16 0.45 6.74 -18.34
CA VAL A 16 -0.34 5.96 -17.39
C VAL A 16 -0.86 4.68 -18.03
N LYS A 17 -1.38 4.76 -19.27
CA LYS A 17 -1.86 3.59 -19.99
C LYS A 17 -0.74 2.58 -20.27
N GLN A 18 0.42 3.06 -20.72
CA GLN A 18 1.59 2.21 -20.94
C GLN A 18 2.05 1.51 -19.66
N PHE A 19 2.09 2.23 -18.54
CA PHE A 19 2.43 1.66 -17.24
C PHE A 19 1.42 0.60 -16.81
N ASP A 20 0.12 0.89 -16.91
CA ASP A 20 -0.94 -0.04 -16.51
C ASP A 20 -0.97 -1.31 -17.37
N GLU A 21 -0.82 -1.17 -18.70
CA GLU A 21 -0.77 -2.30 -19.64
C GLU A 21 0.44 -3.21 -19.43
N SER A 22 1.55 -2.65 -18.91
CA SER A 22 2.74 -3.43 -18.58
C SER A 22 2.50 -4.40 -17.41
N LYS A 23 1.57 -4.07 -16.49
CA LYS A 23 1.25 -4.85 -15.28
C LYS A 23 2.43 -5.15 -14.35
N ILE A 24 3.58 -4.51 -14.57
CA ILE A 24 4.82 -4.81 -13.83
C ILE A 24 4.81 -4.25 -12.40
N GLY A 25 3.95 -3.26 -12.16
CA GLY A 25 3.90 -2.55 -10.88
C GLY A 25 5.05 -1.57 -10.66
N VAL A 26 5.04 -0.89 -9.52
CA VAL A 26 6.10 0.03 -9.11
C VAL A 26 7.39 -0.72 -8.81
N LYS A 27 7.33 -1.90 -8.17
CA LYS A 27 8.50 -2.75 -7.95
C LYS A 27 9.10 -3.22 -9.28
N GLY A 28 8.29 -3.69 -10.22
CA GLY A 28 8.79 -4.10 -11.54
C GLY A 28 9.40 -2.93 -12.31
N LEU A 29 8.81 -1.73 -12.21
CA LEU A 29 9.37 -0.51 -12.77
C LEU A 29 10.76 -0.18 -12.16
N LEU A 30 10.90 -0.25 -10.84
CA LEU A 30 12.19 -0.09 -10.15
C LEU A 30 13.23 -1.11 -10.62
N ASP A 31 12.83 -2.37 -10.77
CA ASP A 31 13.72 -3.46 -11.19
C ASP A 31 14.24 -3.28 -12.63
N THR A 32 13.60 -2.44 -13.46
CA THR A 32 14.13 -2.06 -14.78
C THR A 32 15.33 -1.10 -14.72
N GLY A 33 15.65 -0.56 -13.53
CA GLY A 33 16.76 0.37 -13.34
C GLY A 33 16.45 1.80 -13.74
N ILE A 34 15.18 2.24 -13.64
CA ILE A 34 14.82 3.64 -13.88
C ILE A 34 15.67 4.58 -13.01
N THR A 35 16.16 5.66 -13.62
CA THR A 35 16.95 6.69 -12.92
C THR A 35 16.11 7.88 -12.50
N THR A 36 14.89 8.00 -13.02
CA THR A 36 13.96 9.10 -12.75
C THR A 36 12.56 8.56 -12.49
N ILE A 37 11.87 9.13 -11.50
CA ILE A 37 10.46 8.83 -11.23
C ILE A 37 9.62 9.40 -12.39
N PRO A 38 8.72 8.61 -13.01
CA PRO A 38 7.82 9.13 -14.03
C PRO A 38 6.91 10.23 -13.50
N SER A 39 6.67 11.25 -14.32
CA SER A 39 5.95 12.47 -13.94
C SER A 39 4.53 12.21 -13.43
N PHE A 40 3.87 11.11 -13.83
CA PHE A 40 2.54 10.77 -13.34
C PHE A 40 2.49 10.32 -11.87
N PHE A 41 3.63 10.07 -11.23
CA PHE A 41 3.74 9.84 -9.78
C PHE A 41 4.02 11.12 -8.97
N HIS A 42 4.37 12.23 -9.63
CA HIS A 42 4.68 13.48 -8.94
C HIS A 42 3.42 14.07 -8.32
N GLN A 43 3.40 14.16 -6.99
CA GLN A 43 2.28 14.73 -6.27
C GLN A 43 2.14 16.23 -6.60
N PRO A 44 0.91 16.70 -6.86
CA PRO A 44 0.70 18.12 -7.15
C PRO A 44 0.99 18.95 -5.88
N PRO A 45 1.33 20.24 -6.01
CA PRO A 45 1.76 21.08 -4.89
C PRO A 45 0.76 21.10 -3.72
N GLU A 46 -0.54 21.01 -3.99
CA GLU A 46 -1.59 20.94 -2.97
C GLU A 46 -1.54 19.69 -2.07
N ASN A 47 -0.89 18.61 -2.52
CA ASN A 47 -0.74 17.37 -1.77
C ASN A 47 0.60 17.29 -1.03
N LEU A 48 1.52 18.24 -1.27
CA LEU A 48 2.82 18.25 -0.60
C LEU A 48 2.66 18.78 0.83
N PRO A 49 3.37 18.20 1.81
CA PRO A 49 3.33 18.69 3.18
C PRO A 49 3.77 20.16 3.20
N SER A 50 2.95 21.00 3.84
CA SER A 50 3.33 22.39 4.08
C SER A 50 4.52 22.45 5.06
N PRO A 51 5.37 23.48 4.96
CA PRO A 51 6.43 23.69 5.94
C PRO A 51 5.82 23.71 7.36
N GLN A 52 6.21 22.76 8.21
CA GLN A 52 5.67 22.70 9.56
C GLN A 52 6.11 23.94 10.35
N PRO A 53 5.19 24.63 11.05
CA PRO A 53 5.57 25.67 12.00
C PRO A 53 6.48 25.08 13.06
N LYS A 54 7.60 25.76 13.36
CA LYS A 54 8.62 25.31 14.33
C LYS A 54 8.08 25.02 15.75
N ASN A 55 6.87 25.50 16.06
CA ASN A 55 6.26 25.47 17.40
C ASN A 55 4.95 24.65 17.46
N GLN A 56 4.70 23.71 16.55
CA GLN A 56 3.53 22.84 16.71
C GLN A 56 3.72 21.89 17.90
N PRO A 57 2.73 21.77 18.80
CA PRO A 57 2.78 20.76 19.86
C PRO A 57 2.90 19.38 19.22
N ARG A 58 3.82 18.57 19.75
CA ARG A 58 4.00 17.19 19.27
C ARG A 58 2.74 16.40 19.62
N LEU A 59 1.91 16.15 18.62
CA LEU A 59 0.80 15.20 18.75
C LEU A 59 1.41 13.82 19.05
N THR A 60 1.08 13.28 20.21
CA THR A 60 1.48 11.93 20.60
C THR A 60 0.32 11.01 20.29
N VAL A 61 0.57 9.98 19.47
CA VAL A 61 -0.45 8.96 19.17
C VAL A 61 -0.71 8.14 20.44
N PRO A 62 -1.95 8.05 20.93
CA PRO A 62 -2.28 7.23 22.09
C PRO A 62 -1.88 5.76 21.90
N VAL A 63 -1.40 5.13 22.96
CA VAL A 63 -1.10 3.69 22.99
C VAL A 63 -2.02 3.06 24.04
N ILE A 64 -2.86 2.10 23.62
CA ILE A 64 -3.87 1.46 24.46
C ILE A 64 -3.42 0.04 24.77
N ASP A 65 -3.30 -0.27 26.05
CA ASP A 65 -2.97 -1.61 26.53
C ASP A 65 -4.24 -2.46 26.69
N LEU A 66 -4.38 -3.52 25.87
CA LEU A 66 -5.55 -4.40 25.87
C LEU A 66 -5.55 -5.45 27.00
N SER A 67 -4.50 -5.53 27.81
CA SER A 67 -4.45 -6.40 28.99
C SER A 67 -5.12 -5.80 30.23
N GLN A 68 -5.50 -4.52 30.18
CA GLN A 68 -6.22 -3.81 31.24
C GLN A 68 -7.68 -4.29 31.38
N ASP A 69 -8.39 -3.75 32.39
CA ASP A 69 -9.82 -4.01 32.54
C ASP A 69 -10.61 -3.45 31.34
N ARG A 70 -11.69 -4.16 30.98
CA ARG A 70 -12.47 -3.85 29.79
C ARG A 70 -13.08 -2.43 29.82
N SER A 71 -13.48 -1.94 30.99
CA SER A 71 -14.05 -0.59 31.13
C SER A 71 -13.03 0.48 30.73
N THR A 72 -11.82 0.41 31.30
CA THR A 72 -10.72 1.32 31.00
C THR A 72 -10.37 1.29 29.51
N VAL A 73 -10.21 0.09 28.92
CA VAL A 73 -9.91 -0.05 27.48
C VAL A 73 -10.99 0.60 26.60
N VAL A 74 -12.27 0.38 26.92
CA VAL A 74 -13.38 0.95 26.14
C VAL A 74 -13.40 2.47 26.25
N ASP A 75 -13.12 3.03 27.42
CA ASP A 75 -13.10 4.47 27.63
C ASP A 75 -11.90 5.13 26.94
N GLU A 76 -10.72 4.50 26.97
CA GLU A 76 -9.54 4.93 26.23
C GLU A 76 -9.75 4.90 24.71
N ILE A 77 -10.32 3.81 24.18
CA ILE A 77 -10.66 3.71 22.75
C ILE A 77 -11.65 4.80 22.36
N ARG A 78 -12.68 5.05 23.17
CA ARG A 78 -13.65 6.11 22.92
C ARG A 78 -12.95 7.48 22.89
N GLY A 79 -12.13 7.78 23.90
CA GLY A 79 -11.39 9.03 23.99
C GLY A 79 -10.45 9.27 22.81
N ALA A 80 -9.63 8.27 22.46
CA ALA A 80 -8.70 8.35 21.34
C ALA A 80 -9.42 8.49 19.98
N SER A 81 -10.51 7.73 19.79
CA SER A 81 -11.33 7.80 18.58
C SER A 81 -12.01 9.16 18.41
N SER A 82 -12.53 9.75 19.49
CA SER A 82 -13.20 11.06 19.45
C SER A 82 -12.24 12.25 19.34
N THR A 83 -10.98 12.09 19.75
CA THR A 83 -10.00 13.20 19.76
C THR A 83 -9.09 13.17 18.54
N LEU A 84 -8.42 12.05 18.29
CA LEU A 84 -7.44 11.92 17.19
C LEU A 84 -7.97 11.06 16.04
N GLY A 85 -8.89 10.13 16.32
CA GLY A 85 -9.35 9.14 15.35
C GLY A 85 -8.32 8.06 15.02
N PHE A 86 -7.20 8.02 15.76
CA PHE A 86 -6.09 7.10 15.55
C PHE A 86 -5.41 6.75 16.88
N PHE A 87 -5.01 5.49 17.05
CA PHE A 87 -4.31 5.00 18.23
C PHE A 87 -3.55 3.71 17.88
N GLN A 88 -2.57 3.38 18.71
CA GLN A 88 -1.87 2.09 18.68
C GLN A 88 -2.41 1.19 19.78
N ILE A 89 -2.34 -0.13 19.58
CA ILE A 89 -2.70 -1.13 20.60
C ILE A 89 -1.49 -1.98 20.95
N VAL A 90 -1.35 -2.36 22.22
CA VAL A 90 -0.35 -3.31 22.71
C VAL A 90 -1.04 -4.42 23.51
N ASN A 91 -0.31 -5.51 23.78
CA ASN A 91 -0.84 -6.69 24.49
C ASN A 91 -2.13 -7.26 23.89
N HIS A 92 -2.23 -7.22 22.55
CA HIS A 92 -3.41 -7.64 21.79
C HIS A 92 -3.55 -9.16 21.60
N SER A 93 -2.75 -9.97 22.30
CA SER A 93 -2.75 -11.45 22.26
C SER A 93 -2.45 -12.13 20.91
N ILE A 94 -2.35 -11.39 19.81
CA ILE A 94 -1.81 -11.90 18.53
C ILE A 94 -0.32 -12.22 18.71
N SER A 95 0.06 -13.47 18.39
CA SER A 95 1.45 -13.92 18.46
C SER A 95 2.37 -13.08 17.57
N VAL A 96 3.52 -12.67 18.11
CA VAL A 96 4.59 -11.99 17.36
C VAL A 96 5.04 -12.84 16.18
N THR A 97 5.17 -14.16 16.36
CA THR A 97 5.57 -15.08 15.29
C THR A 97 4.59 -15.09 14.12
N SER A 98 3.29 -14.91 14.37
CA SER A 98 2.27 -14.82 13.32
C SER A 98 2.42 -13.52 12.52
N ILE A 99 2.67 -12.39 13.20
CA ILE A 99 2.91 -11.09 12.55
C ILE A 99 4.17 -11.16 11.68
N GLU A 100 5.26 -11.71 12.22
CA GLU A 100 6.53 -11.89 11.50
C GLU A 100 6.37 -12.80 10.28
N SER A 101 5.62 -13.91 10.40
CA SER A 101 5.32 -14.80 9.28
C SER A 101 4.59 -14.05 8.17
N VAL A 102 3.55 -13.28 8.48
CA VAL A 102 2.80 -12.51 7.47
C VAL A 102 3.70 -11.48 6.78
N ILE A 103 4.54 -10.76 7.54
CA ILE A 103 5.49 -9.80 6.96
C ILE A 103 6.47 -10.51 6.02
N LYS A 104 7.01 -11.66 6.44
CA LYS A 104 7.93 -12.47 5.63
C LYS A 104 7.25 -12.97 4.35
N ASP A 105 6.06 -13.52 4.45
CA ASP A 105 5.32 -14.07 3.30
C ASP A 105 4.97 -12.96 2.29
N MET A 106 4.59 -11.77 2.76
CA MET A 106 4.36 -10.61 1.91
C MET A 106 5.64 -10.16 1.20
N LYS A 107 6.77 -10.05 1.93
CA LYS A 107 8.07 -9.73 1.30
C LYS A 107 8.44 -10.76 0.22
N ASN A 108 8.30 -12.05 0.53
CA ASN A 108 8.57 -13.12 -0.42
C ASN A 108 7.72 -13.02 -1.67
N PHE A 109 6.45 -12.64 -1.56
CA PHE A 109 5.59 -12.38 -2.71
C PHE A 109 6.11 -11.22 -3.57
N TYR A 110 6.47 -10.09 -2.96
CA TYR A 110 6.95 -8.91 -3.72
C TYR A 110 8.31 -9.13 -4.37
N GLU A 111 9.15 -10.02 -3.84
CA GLU A 111 10.42 -10.44 -4.44
C GLU A 111 10.26 -11.56 -5.49
N GLN A 112 9.06 -12.09 -5.72
CA GLN A 112 8.83 -12.97 -6.87
C GLN A 112 9.05 -12.23 -8.19
N THR A 113 9.29 -13.00 -9.25
CA THR A 113 9.42 -12.49 -10.61
C THR A 113 8.20 -11.68 -11.03
N THR A 114 8.42 -10.68 -11.87
CA THR A 114 7.35 -9.85 -12.43
C THR A 114 6.31 -10.71 -13.14
N GLU A 115 6.75 -11.70 -13.91
CA GLU A 115 5.91 -12.65 -14.64
C GLU A 115 5.00 -13.46 -13.70
N TYR A 116 5.48 -13.78 -12.50
CA TYR A 116 4.66 -14.46 -11.50
C TYR A 116 3.58 -13.53 -10.94
N LYS A 117 3.97 -12.32 -10.49
CA LYS A 117 3.05 -11.34 -9.90
C LYS A 117 1.97 -10.86 -10.88
N MET A 118 2.32 -10.73 -12.17
CA MET A 118 1.38 -10.34 -13.24
C MET A 118 0.15 -11.26 -13.35
N LYS A 119 0.27 -12.54 -12.94
CA LYS A 119 -0.86 -13.50 -12.94
C LYS A 119 -1.98 -13.09 -11.99
N PHE A 120 -1.66 -12.31 -10.97
CA PHE A 120 -2.61 -11.80 -9.98
C PHE A 120 -3.03 -10.36 -10.30
N TYR A 121 -2.50 -9.74 -11.37
CA TYR A 121 -2.78 -8.35 -11.68
C TYR A 121 -4.23 -8.17 -12.12
N ASN A 122 -5.01 -7.45 -11.31
CA ASN A 122 -6.38 -7.09 -11.63
C ASN A 122 -6.71 -5.70 -11.06
N ARG A 123 -7.37 -4.86 -11.88
CA ARG A 123 -7.87 -3.54 -11.45
C ARG A 123 -9.29 -3.61 -10.91
N GLU A 124 -10.05 -4.62 -11.33
CA GLU A 124 -11.42 -4.82 -10.87
C GLU A 124 -11.41 -5.54 -9.53
N VAL A 125 -12.22 -5.03 -8.61
CA VAL A 125 -12.41 -5.59 -7.27
C VAL A 125 -13.28 -6.84 -7.41
N GLU A 126 -12.65 -7.96 -7.74
CA GLU A 126 -13.29 -9.27 -7.77
C GLU A 126 -13.06 -10.04 -6.47
N LYS A 127 -13.84 -11.12 -6.24
CA LYS A 127 -13.63 -12.00 -5.09
C LYS A 127 -12.29 -12.73 -5.22
N GLY A 128 -11.51 -12.75 -4.14
CA GLY A 128 -10.24 -13.48 -4.06
C GLY A 128 -9.04 -12.55 -3.92
N VAL A 129 -7.86 -13.06 -4.30
CA VAL A 129 -6.57 -12.37 -4.17
C VAL A 129 -6.28 -11.59 -5.45
N THR A 130 -6.08 -10.28 -5.33
CA THR A 130 -5.73 -9.38 -6.45
C THR A 130 -4.47 -8.59 -6.14
N TYR A 131 -3.67 -8.33 -7.17
CA TYR A 131 -2.49 -7.48 -7.15
C TYR A 131 -2.74 -6.25 -8.04
N SER A 132 -2.41 -5.05 -7.56
CA SER A 132 -2.59 -3.81 -8.30
C SER A 132 -1.68 -2.70 -7.76
N THR A 133 -1.55 -1.59 -8.48
CA THR A 133 -0.71 -0.45 -8.04
C THR A 133 -1.53 0.68 -7.45
N ASN A 134 -2.57 1.09 -8.17
CA ASN A 134 -3.36 2.29 -7.90
C ASN A 134 -4.80 2.05 -8.31
N MET A 135 -5.71 2.08 -7.33
CA MET A 135 -7.15 1.89 -7.55
C MET A 135 -7.74 2.99 -8.46
N ASP A 136 -7.27 4.22 -8.28
CA ASP A 136 -7.76 5.45 -8.90
C ASP A 136 -6.80 6.00 -9.97
N LEU A 137 -5.89 5.18 -10.51
CA LEU A 137 -4.79 5.58 -11.41
C LEU A 137 -5.18 6.57 -12.53
N TYR A 138 -6.31 6.31 -13.18
CA TYR A 138 -6.83 7.12 -14.30
C TYR A 138 -7.63 8.36 -13.85
N LYS A 139 -8.06 8.42 -12.59
CA LYS A 139 -8.90 9.49 -12.04
C LYS A 139 -8.08 10.49 -11.23
N SER A 140 -7.05 10.03 -10.53
CA SER A 140 -6.23 10.86 -9.66
C SER A 140 -5.22 11.70 -10.43
N LYS A 141 -4.88 12.88 -9.88
CA LYS A 141 -3.91 13.80 -10.50
C LYS A 141 -2.52 13.18 -10.56
N ALA A 142 -2.15 12.42 -9.53
CA ALA A 142 -0.90 11.70 -9.41
C ALA A 142 -1.15 10.28 -8.90
N ALA A 143 -0.36 9.32 -9.36
CA ALA A 143 -0.34 7.95 -8.86
C ALA A 143 0.47 7.89 -7.55
N SER A 144 0.13 6.92 -6.70
CA SER A 144 0.92 6.54 -5.53
C SER A 144 2.10 5.66 -5.95
N TRP A 145 3.26 5.91 -5.37
CA TRP A 145 4.45 5.07 -5.51
C TRP A 145 4.33 3.81 -4.63
N ARG A 146 3.42 2.91 -5.02
CA ARG A 146 3.02 1.75 -4.24
C ARG A 146 2.50 0.62 -5.12
N ASP A 147 2.74 -0.60 -4.66
CA ASP A 147 2.02 -1.80 -5.08
C ASP A 147 1.16 -2.35 -3.91
N THR A 148 0.06 -3.00 -4.24
CA THR A 148 -0.96 -3.48 -3.30
C THR A 148 -1.36 -4.90 -3.66
N ILE A 149 -1.43 -5.76 -2.63
CA ILE A 149 -2.14 -7.04 -2.69
C ILE A 149 -3.35 -6.95 -1.78
N GLN A 150 -4.50 -7.43 -2.26
CA GLN A 150 -5.75 -7.43 -1.52
C GLN A 150 -6.39 -8.82 -1.61
N ASP A 151 -6.95 -9.30 -0.50
CA ASP A 151 -7.81 -10.49 -0.49
C ASP A 151 -9.23 -10.10 -0.06
N ILE A 152 -10.19 -10.24 -0.97
CA ILE A 152 -11.62 -9.86 -0.79
C ILE A 152 -12.49 -11.12 -0.65
N SER A 153 -11.89 -12.23 -0.21
CA SER A 153 -12.65 -13.44 0.10
C SER A 153 -13.45 -13.30 1.41
N SER A 154 -14.61 -13.96 1.49
CA SER A 154 -15.45 -13.96 2.70
C SER A 154 -14.72 -14.62 3.87
N ARG A 155 -15.05 -14.33 5.15
CA ARG A 155 -14.32 -14.88 6.33
C ARG A 155 -13.98 -16.37 6.26
N THR A 156 -14.89 -17.21 5.73
CA THR A 156 -14.68 -18.65 5.57
C THR A 156 -13.73 -19.00 4.42
N SER A 157 -13.66 -18.16 3.39
CA SER A 157 -12.77 -18.29 2.25
C SER A 157 -11.44 -17.55 2.42
N ALA A 158 -11.34 -16.50 3.24
CA ALA A 158 -10.09 -15.77 3.54
C ALA A 158 -9.11 -16.59 4.37
N ILE A 159 -9.58 -17.28 5.40
CA ILE A 159 -8.73 -18.19 6.18
C ILE A 159 -8.21 -19.32 5.28
N LYS A 160 -9.06 -19.88 4.41
CA LYS A 160 -8.67 -20.93 3.46
C LYS A 160 -7.78 -20.41 2.33
N SER A 161 -8.01 -19.19 1.85
CA SER A 161 -7.28 -18.52 0.76
C SER A 161 -5.87 -18.14 1.22
N LEU A 162 -5.74 -17.51 2.39
CA LEU A 162 -4.45 -17.19 2.99
C LEU A 162 -3.67 -18.47 3.30
N GLN A 163 -4.32 -19.47 3.91
CA GLN A 163 -3.66 -20.76 4.16
C GLN A 163 -3.20 -21.43 2.86
N SER A 164 -4.07 -21.51 1.84
CA SER A 164 -3.72 -22.07 0.52
C SER A 164 -2.63 -21.28 -0.21
N THR A 165 -2.59 -19.96 -0.05
CA THR A 165 -1.56 -19.10 -0.65
C THR A 165 -0.23 -19.30 0.06
N VAL A 166 -0.23 -19.35 1.39
CA VAL A 166 0.95 -19.70 2.20
C VAL A 166 1.45 -21.11 1.86
N ASP A 167 0.56 -22.09 1.72
CA ASP A 167 0.92 -23.47 1.37
C ASP A 167 1.49 -23.57 -0.06
N ARG A 168 0.93 -22.83 -1.03
CA ARG A 168 1.47 -22.75 -2.40
C ARG A 168 2.83 -22.06 -2.46
N LEU A 169 3.02 -20.99 -1.68
CA LEU A 169 4.32 -20.32 -1.58
C LEU A 169 5.37 -21.22 -0.91
N ARG A 170 4.97 -22.02 0.10
CA ARG A 170 5.85 -23.01 0.74
C ARG A 170 6.20 -24.20 -0.16
N ALA A 171 5.31 -24.58 -1.08
CA ALA A 171 5.56 -25.69 -2.01
C ALA A 171 6.44 -25.30 -3.21
N GLN A 172 6.76 -24.02 -3.38
CA GLN A 172 7.59 -23.49 -4.48
C GLN A 172 9.02 -23.13 -4.03
N ILE A 173 9.39 -23.46 -2.80
CA ILE A 173 10.74 -23.32 -2.21
C ILE A 173 11.21 -24.70 -1.77
#